data_AF-A0A6A3LF50-F1
#
_entry.id   AF-A0A6A3LF50-F1
#
_cell.length_a   1.000
_cell.length_b   1.000
_cell.length_c   1.000
_cell.angle_alpha   90.00
_cell.angle_beta   90.00
_cell.angle_gamma   90.00
#
_symmetry.space_group_name_H-M   'P 1'
#
loop_
_entity.id
_entity.type
_entity.pdbx_description
1 polymer ?
#
loop_
_entity_poly.entity_id
_entity_poly.type
_entity_poly.pdbx_seq_one_letter_code
_entity_poly.pdbx_strand_id
1 'polypeptide(L)'
;MLKRLLLRPPVLLGAVRSISARKLGVPGAQSLVGAVARLPCLQCGLQTALSLSRSADMSDVLAERSDCSKTRLPLACSKECAETLEKTKPEVLALYDSMVEDVDYSATPEASQLFTQVLQSSRRESSDWGGDHHLTSWTDYLKLYKPDERWLEDAKALRLLSSAYSYVLTLSRFLPELMLAEKAKFELHVVGARAEAMMPRYLWDELSFFHPGQQFAIKLVGDHVPVMSARKKTSTTRENENEFVELQLINGLYHKIETRKLGTPDAFVLYNPGIGHPHLRESWEPTIQAVLASCKPVLITSFSLEDQQRDIVALQDLVTKSPIFNRHELRFRCRAKQNSFRSLKYQVDPANVGTPIQTNNRVMVVQLAPITGDNSSTS
;
A
#
# COMPACT_ATOMS: atom_id res chain seq x y z
N MET A 1 20.96 -48.66 -56.44
CA MET A 1 19.66 -48.05 -56.06
C MET A 1 19.73 -47.81 -54.56
N LEU A 2 19.72 -46.60 -54.01
CA LEU A 2 18.64 -45.61 -54.06
C LEU A 2 19.23 -44.22 -53.71
N LYS A 3 18.82 -43.18 -54.43
CA LYS A 3 19.27 -41.79 -54.29
C LYS A 3 18.53 -41.06 -53.16
N ARG A 4 19.24 -40.10 -52.56
CA ARG A 4 18.77 -39.01 -51.67
C ARG A 4 17.47 -38.35 -52.15
N LEU A 5 16.54 -38.10 -51.23
CA LEU A 5 15.60 -36.98 -51.30
C LEU A 5 15.82 -36.07 -50.08
N LEU A 6 16.30 -34.87 -50.37
CA LEU A 6 16.34 -33.72 -49.47
C LEU A 6 14.97 -33.04 -49.53
N LEU A 7 14.24 -32.99 -48.41
CA LEU A 7 13.09 -32.11 -48.23
C LEU A 7 13.52 -30.93 -47.35
N ARG A 8 13.64 -29.75 -47.97
CA ARG A 8 13.79 -28.46 -47.28
C ARG A 8 12.45 -28.08 -46.63
N PRO A 9 12.43 -27.50 -45.42
CA PRO A 9 11.22 -26.87 -44.90
C PRO A 9 10.95 -25.54 -45.65
N PRO A 10 9.68 -25.13 -45.79
CA PRO A 10 9.30 -23.94 -46.52
C PRO A 10 9.66 -22.68 -45.73
N VAL A 11 10.30 -21.75 -46.42
CA VAL A 11 10.46 -20.36 -46.01
C VAL A 11 9.08 -19.69 -46.13
N LEU A 12 8.45 -19.41 -45.00
CA LEU A 12 7.30 -18.50 -44.93
C LEU A 12 7.69 -17.32 -44.05
N LEU A 13 8.13 -16.25 -44.73
CA LEU A 13 8.16 -14.90 -44.19
C LEU A 13 6.72 -14.45 -43.94
N GLY A 14 6.37 -14.34 -42.66
CA GLY A 14 5.15 -13.68 -42.18
C GLY A 14 5.44 -13.23 -40.76
N ALA A 15 5.53 -11.92 -40.55
CA ALA A 15 6.06 -11.28 -39.35
C ALA A 15 5.39 -11.73 -38.04
N VAL A 16 5.96 -12.73 -37.37
CA VAL A 16 5.87 -12.85 -35.91
C VAL A 16 7.01 -12.00 -35.38
N ARG A 17 6.76 -10.70 -35.21
CA ARG A 17 7.65 -9.88 -34.38
C ARG A 17 7.58 -10.48 -32.98
N SER A 18 8.64 -11.20 -32.63
CA SER A 18 8.98 -11.63 -31.28
C SER A 18 8.57 -10.57 -30.28
N ILE A 19 7.86 -11.00 -29.22
CA ILE A 19 7.57 -10.19 -28.03
C ILE A 19 8.83 -9.38 -27.71
N SER A 20 8.74 -8.07 -27.91
CA SER A 20 9.79 -7.19 -27.45
C SER A 20 9.43 -6.85 -26.03
N ALA A 21 9.59 -7.82 -25.13
CA ALA A 21 10.15 -7.51 -23.83
C ALA A 21 11.51 -6.87 -24.13
N ARG A 22 11.52 -5.55 -24.42
CA ARG A 22 12.74 -4.77 -24.65
C ARG A 22 13.62 -5.09 -23.47
N LYS A 23 14.69 -5.88 -23.68
CA LYS A 23 15.48 -6.57 -22.64
C LYS A 23 15.42 -5.80 -21.33
N LEU A 24 14.46 -6.15 -20.47
CA LEU A 24 14.30 -5.44 -19.21
C LEU A 24 15.51 -5.83 -18.38
N GLY A 25 16.31 -4.83 -18.03
CA GLY A 25 17.65 -5.04 -17.49
C GLY A 25 17.66 -5.61 -16.07
N VAL A 26 16.51 -5.60 -15.38
CA VAL A 26 16.42 -5.95 -13.96
C VAL A 26 15.39 -7.07 -13.71
N PRO A 27 15.68 -8.04 -12.82
CA PRO A 27 14.77 -9.16 -12.54
C PRO A 27 13.36 -8.75 -12.10
N GLY A 28 13.24 -7.66 -11.32
CA GLY A 28 11.94 -7.16 -10.87
C GLY A 28 11.02 -6.77 -12.03
N ALA A 29 11.58 -6.21 -13.10
CA ALA A 29 10.80 -5.75 -14.25
C ALA A 29 10.29 -6.94 -15.07
N GLN A 30 11.06 -8.04 -15.10
CA GLN A 30 10.62 -9.32 -15.68
C GLN A 30 9.46 -9.94 -14.88
N SER A 31 9.50 -9.85 -13.54
CA SER A 31 8.38 -10.28 -12.69
C SER A 31 7.11 -9.47 -12.95
N LEU A 32 7.24 -8.15 -13.18
CA LEU A 32 6.10 -7.29 -13.52
C LEU A 32 5.50 -7.67 -14.88
N VAL A 33 6.34 -7.93 -15.89
CA VAL A 33 5.89 -8.44 -17.19
C VAL A 33 5.10 -9.73 -17.02
N GLY A 34 5.61 -10.69 -16.26
CA GLY A 34 4.94 -11.97 -16.03
C GLY A 34 3.60 -11.82 -15.30
N ALA A 35 3.52 -10.90 -14.32
CA ALA A 35 2.27 -10.61 -13.62
C ALA A 35 1.24 -9.98 -14.57
N VAL A 36 1.66 -8.97 -15.36
CA VAL A 36 0.79 -8.24 -16.28
C VAL A 36 0.33 -9.11 -17.45
N ALA A 37 1.18 -10.00 -17.96
CA ALA A 37 0.84 -10.92 -19.05
C ALA A 37 -0.31 -11.89 -18.69
N ARG A 38 -0.61 -12.07 -17.39
CA ARG A 38 -1.69 -12.93 -16.91
C ARG A 38 -3.01 -12.18 -16.68
N LEU A 39 -3.00 -10.85 -16.78
CA LEU A 39 -4.17 -9.99 -16.60
C LEU A 39 -5.10 -10.01 -17.82
N PRO A 40 -6.41 -9.73 -17.65
CA PRO A 40 -7.28 -9.44 -18.78
C PRO A 40 -6.69 -8.38 -19.72
N CYS A 41 -6.95 -8.50 -21.02
CA CYS A 41 -6.59 -7.48 -22.01
C CYS A 41 -7.12 -6.11 -21.57
N LEU A 42 -6.25 -5.11 -21.48
CA LEU A 42 -6.61 -3.78 -20.98
C LEU A 42 -7.61 -3.04 -21.89
N GLN A 43 -7.69 -3.45 -23.16
CA GLN A 43 -8.62 -2.88 -24.13
C GLN A 43 -9.99 -3.54 -24.10
N CYS A 44 -10.06 -4.87 -24.29
CA CYS A 44 -11.32 -5.60 -24.49
C CYS A 44 -11.74 -6.48 -23.31
N GLY A 45 -10.92 -6.60 -22.27
CA GLY A 45 -11.20 -7.45 -21.10
C GLY A 45 -11.03 -8.95 -21.34
N LEU A 46 -10.61 -9.38 -22.54
CA LEU A 46 -10.41 -10.80 -22.84
C LEU A 46 -9.30 -11.42 -21.98
N GLN A 47 -9.58 -12.58 -21.40
CA GLN A 47 -8.63 -13.37 -20.63
C GLN A 47 -8.61 -14.80 -21.20
N THR A 48 -7.42 -15.32 -21.50
CA THR A 48 -7.25 -16.64 -22.12
C THR A 48 -7.07 -17.75 -21.09
N ALA A 49 -7.33 -19.01 -21.48
CA ALA A 49 -7.11 -20.17 -20.60
C ALA A 49 -5.64 -20.28 -20.13
N LEU A 50 -4.67 -19.94 -21.00
CA LEU A 50 -3.26 -19.90 -20.64
C LEU A 50 -2.98 -18.82 -19.59
N SER A 51 -3.56 -17.63 -19.73
CA SER A 51 -3.37 -16.55 -18.75
C SER A 51 -3.95 -16.88 -17.37
N LEU A 52 -5.05 -17.64 -17.30
CA LEU A 52 -5.67 -18.12 -16.06
C LEU A 52 -4.88 -19.26 -15.39
N SER A 53 -4.18 -20.08 -16.18
CA SER A 53 -3.45 -21.23 -15.67
C SER A 53 -2.14 -20.82 -15.00
N ARG A 54 -2.05 -20.97 -13.67
CA ARG A 54 -0.81 -20.72 -12.92
C ARG A 54 0.35 -21.64 -13.32
N SER A 55 0.07 -22.79 -13.94
CA SER A 55 1.08 -23.75 -14.39
C SER A 55 1.51 -23.57 -15.85
N ALA A 56 0.87 -22.67 -16.61
CA ALA A 56 1.26 -22.40 -17.99
C ALA A 56 2.65 -21.74 -18.06
N ASP A 57 3.44 -22.17 -19.05
CA ASP A 57 4.74 -21.59 -19.34
C ASP A 57 4.60 -20.11 -19.71
N MET A 58 5.48 -19.26 -19.19
CA MET A 58 5.40 -17.83 -19.40
C MET A 58 5.63 -17.45 -20.88
N SER A 59 6.44 -18.22 -21.61
CA SER A 59 6.71 -18.00 -23.03
C SER A 59 5.43 -18.17 -23.86
N ASP A 60 4.62 -19.17 -23.52
CA ASP A 60 3.34 -19.43 -24.17
C ASP A 60 2.32 -18.32 -23.84
N VAL A 61 2.25 -17.89 -22.57
CA VAL A 61 1.37 -16.78 -22.16
C VAL A 61 1.73 -15.48 -22.88
N LEU A 62 3.03 -15.19 -23.02
CA LEU A 62 3.49 -13.99 -23.72
C LEU A 62 3.25 -14.07 -25.24
N ALA A 63 3.25 -15.26 -25.83
CA ALA A 63 2.96 -15.45 -27.26
C ALA A 63 1.54 -15.04 -27.66
N GLU A 64 0.59 -15.06 -26.71
CA GLU A 64 -0.78 -14.59 -26.91
C GLU A 64 -0.96 -13.07 -26.69
N ARG A 65 0.12 -12.35 -26.41
CA ARG A 65 0.08 -10.91 -26.12
C ARG A 65 0.66 -10.08 -27.26
N SER A 66 0.17 -8.85 -27.35
CA SER A 66 0.70 -7.83 -28.24
C SER A 66 1.22 -6.66 -27.42
N ASP A 67 2.41 -6.20 -27.77
CA ASP A 67 3.02 -5.01 -27.20
C ASP A 67 2.31 -3.76 -27.72
N CYS A 68 2.18 -2.76 -26.85
CA CYS A 68 1.94 -1.39 -27.30
C CYS A 68 3.28 -0.65 -27.45
N SER A 69 3.36 0.28 -28.38
CA SER A 69 4.54 1.10 -28.66
C SER A 69 4.92 2.01 -27.49
N LYS A 70 3.96 2.34 -26.62
CA LYS A 70 4.09 3.31 -25.53
C LYS A 70 4.49 2.72 -24.19
N THR A 71 4.39 1.40 -23.98
CA THR A 71 4.80 0.78 -22.72
C THR A 71 5.70 -0.41 -22.99
N ARG A 72 6.44 -0.81 -21.95
CA ARG A 72 7.29 -2.01 -21.99
C ARG A 72 6.56 -3.27 -21.53
N LEU A 73 5.22 -3.23 -21.48
CA LEU A 73 4.38 -4.27 -20.89
C LEU A 73 3.38 -4.87 -21.91
N PRO A 74 3.11 -6.19 -21.83
CA PRO A 74 2.21 -6.89 -22.74
C PRO A 74 0.73 -6.73 -22.33
N LEU A 75 0.17 -5.54 -22.53
CA LEU A 75 -1.16 -5.15 -22.00
C LEU A 75 -2.35 -5.50 -22.92
N ALA A 76 -2.11 -5.92 -24.17
CA ALA A 76 -3.15 -6.21 -25.15
C ALA A 76 -3.08 -7.66 -25.64
N CYS A 77 -4.22 -8.20 -26.10
CA CYS A 77 -4.30 -9.56 -26.68
C CYS A 77 -4.12 -9.59 -28.20
N SER A 78 -4.10 -8.43 -28.87
CA SER A 78 -3.92 -8.34 -30.33
C SER A 78 -3.34 -6.99 -30.72
N LYS A 79 -2.81 -6.89 -31.94
CA LYS A 79 -2.28 -5.65 -32.50
C LYS A 79 -3.36 -4.55 -32.58
N GLU A 80 -4.58 -4.92 -33.00
CA GLU A 80 -5.71 -4.00 -33.03
C GLU A 80 -6.03 -3.47 -31.63
N CYS A 81 -6.10 -4.35 -30.63
CA CYS A 81 -6.30 -3.94 -29.24
C CYS A 81 -5.19 -3.00 -28.74
N ALA A 82 -3.92 -3.27 -29.10
CA ALA A 82 -2.79 -2.42 -28.73
C ALA A 82 -2.91 -1.02 -29.38
N GLU A 83 -3.22 -0.96 -30.67
CA GLU A 83 -3.39 0.31 -31.41
C GLU A 83 -4.59 1.12 -30.89
N THR A 84 -5.71 0.46 -30.56
CA THR A 84 -6.87 1.12 -29.96
C THR A 84 -6.54 1.62 -28.54
N LEU A 85 -5.87 0.81 -27.74
CA LEU A 85 -5.49 1.16 -26.37
C LEU A 85 -4.60 2.41 -26.34
N GLU A 86 -3.62 2.50 -27.25
CA GLU A 86 -2.73 3.67 -27.38
C GLU A 86 -3.45 4.97 -27.72
N LYS A 87 -4.55 4.87 -28.48
CA LYS A 87 -5.38 6.00 -28.89
C LYS A 87 -6.40 6.39 -27.83
N THR A 88 -6.96 5.40 -27.13
CA THR A 88 -8.14 5.60 -26.27
C THR A 88 -7.83 5.70 -24.78
N LYS A 89 -6.71 5.14 -24.31
CA LYS A 89 -6.31 5.14 -22.89
C LYS A 89 -4.84 5.50 -22.67
N PRO A 90 -4.31 6.58 -23.29
CA PRO A 90 -2.90 6.95 -23.16
C PRO A 90 -2.48 7.24 -21.71
N GLU A 91 -3.39 7.78 -20.89
CA GLU A 91 -3.16 8.05 -19.47
C GLU A 91 -2.96 6.78 -18.65
N VAL A 92 -3.76 5.74 -18.87
CA VAL A 92 -3.60 4.44 -18.18
C VAL A 92 -2.29 3.79 -18.59
N LEU A 93 -1.91 3.86 -19.87
CA LEU A 93 -0.62 3.36 -20.35
C LEU A 93 0.56 4.06 -19.66
N ALA A 94 0.48 5.37 -19.44
CA ALA A 94 1.52 6.11 -18.71
C ALA A 94 1.66 5.64 -17.26
N LEU A 95 0.54 5.29 -16.59
CA LEU A 95 0.59 4.70 -15.24
C LEU A 95 1.32 3.36 -15.24
N TYR A 96 1.02 2.48 -16.19
CA TYR A 96 1.72 1.19 -16.32
C TYR A 96 3.20 1.34 -16.65
N ASP A 97 3.56 2.29 -17.52
CA ASP A 97 4.97 2.55 -17.83
C ASP A 97 5.73 3.07 -16.61
N SER A 98 5.10 3.92 -15.79
CA SER A 98 5.68 4.41 -14.53
C SER A 98 6.01 3.27 -13.54
N MET A 99 5.25 2.15 -13.56
CA MET A 99 5.57 0.99 -12.75
C MET A 99 6.87 0.32 -13.19
N VAL A 100 7.15 0.30 -14.50
CA VAL A 100 8.41 -0.23 -15.03
C VAL A 100 9.56 0.72 -14.68
N GLU A 101 9.36 2.03 -14.82
CA GLU A 101 10.32 3.06 -14.39
C GLU A 101 10.68 2.91 -12.91
N ASP A 102 9.70 2.67 -12.04
CA ASP A 102 9.93 2.52 -10.60
C ASP A 102 10.78 1.30 -10.28
N VAL A 103 10.56 0.20 -11.02
CA VAL A 103 11.33 -1.02 -10.84
C VAL A 103 12.77 -0.83 -11.33
N ASP A 104 12.96 -0.23 -12.50
CA ASP A 104 14.30 0.09 -13.00
C ASP A 104 15.03 1.06 -12.07
N TYR A 105 14.36 2.14 -11.65
CA TYR A 105 14.93 3.16 -10.78
C TYR A 105 15.35 2.57 -9.44
N SER A 106 14.53 1.72 -8.83
CA SER A 106 14.87 1.09 -7.55
C SER A 106 16.12 0.20 -7.58
N ALA A 107 16.55 -0.22 -8.77
CA ALA A 107 17.78 -0.98 -8.96
C ALA A 107 19.02 -0.11 -9.23
N THR A 108 18.89 1.22 -9.33
CA THR A 108 20.03 2.09 -9.61
C THR A 108 20.81 2.50 -8.35
N PRO A 109 22.09 2.87 -8.48
CA PRO A 109 22.85 3.44 -7.38
C PRO A 109 22.21 4.71 -6.79
N GLU A 110 21.55 5.53 -7.62
CA GLU A 110 20.88 6.76 -7.20
C GLU A 110 19.74 6.48 -6.22
N ALA A 111 18.94 5.44 -6.45
CA ALA A 111 17.90 5.02 -5.50
C ALA A 111 18.49 4.55 -4.17
N SER A 112 19.64 3.86 -4.21
CA SER A 112 20.35 3.46 -2.99
C SER A 112 20.90 4.68 -2.23
N GLN A 113 21.42 5.68 -2.95
CA GLN A 113 21.89 6.94 -2.38
C GLN A 113 20.76 7.74 -1.72
N LEU A 114 19.55 7.73 -2.28
CA LEU A 114 18.39 8.39 -1.68
C LEU A 114 18.18 7.93 -0.23
N PHE A 115 18.13 6.63 0.03
CA PHE A 115 17.94 6.14 1.41
C PHE A 115 19.20 6.25 2.27
N THR A 116 20.37 5.95 1.70
CA THR A 116 21.62 5.88 2.48
C THR A 116 22.24 7.22 2.79
N GLN A 117 22.07 8.24 1.94
CA GLN A 117 22.74 9.53 2.07
C GLN A 117 21.76 10.68 2.31
N VAL A 118 20.53 10.60 1.80
CA VAL A 118 19.56 11.69 1.96
C VAL A 118 18.77 11.47 3.23
N LEU A 119 18.20 10.28 3.46
CA LEU A 119 17.30 10.04 4.60
C LEU A 119 18.01 9.70 5.93
N GLN A 120 19.24 10.19 6.13
CA GLN A 120 19.95 10.04 7.41
C GLN A 120 19.39 11.00 8.45
N SER A 121 19.15 10.50 9.67
CA SER A 121 18.67 11.32 10.79
C SER A 121 19.62 12.49 11.10
N SER A 122 20.94 12.30 10.97
CA SER A 122 21.96 13.34 11.20
C SER A 122 21.90 14.52 10.23
N ARG A 123 21.27 14.36 9.06
CA ARG A 123 21.14 15.42 8.06
C ARG A 123 19.84 16.21 8.19
N ARG A 124 18.95 15.78 9.08
CA ARG A 124 17.76 16.56 9.41
C ARG A 124 18.20 17.74 10.25
N GLU A 125 17.89 18.94 9.81
CA GLU A 125 18.02 20.09 10.70
C GLU A 125 16.90 20.01 11.72
N SER A 126 17.22 19.67 12.98
CA SER A 126 16.26 19.69 14.09
C SER A 126 16.09 21.09 14.69
N SER A 127 17.07 21.99 14.48
CA SER A 127 17.13 23.33 15.07
C SER A 127 16.05 24.29 14.55
N ASP A 128 15.56 24.05 13.33
CA ASP A 128 14.53 24.87 12.69
C ASP A 128 13.11 24.34 12.98
N TRP A 129 12.98 23.23 13.72
CA TRP A 129 11.70 22.65 14.16
C TRP A 129 11.18 23.29 15.45
N GLY A 130 11.33 24.60 15.55
CA GLY A 130 10.66 25.39 16.57
C GLY A 130 9.19 25.60 16.19
N GLY A 131 8.33 24.62 16.49
CA GLY A 131 6.88 24.73 16.35
C GLY A 131 6.22 23.70 15.44
N ASP A 132 4.88 23.72 15.45
CA ASP A 132 3.98 22.76 14.79
C ASP A 132 3.91 23.02 13.27
N HIS A 133 5.02 22.80 12.54
CA HIS A 133 4.99 22.78 11.08
C HIS A 133 4.40 21.46 10.59
N HIS A 134 3.09 21.48 10.33
CA HIS A 134 2.38 20.38 9.71
C HIS A 134 2.91 20.10 8.30
N LEU A 135 3.74 19.07 8.13
CA LEU A 135 4.10 18.61 6.80
C LEU A 135 2.83 18.32 5.98
N THR A 136 2.76 18.88 4.77
CA THR A 136 1.58 18.75 3.92
C THR A 136 1.81 17.90 2.68
N SER A 137 3.07 17.60 2.35
CA SER A 137 3.43 16.87 1.13
C SER A 137 4.72 16.03 1.27
N TRP A 138 4.93 15.13 0.32
CA TRP A 138 6.19 14.37 0.19
C TRP A 138 7.40 15.25 -0.12
N THR A 139 7.19 16.35 -0.85
CA THR A 139 8.24 17.32 -1.15
C THR A 139 8.69 18.02 0.12
N ASP A 140 7.76 18.42 1.00
CA ASP A 140 8.09 19.01 2.29
C ASP A 140 8.89 18.03 3.15
N TYR A 141 8.46 16.77 3.20
CA TYR A 141 9.16 15.71 3.92
C TYR A 141 10.59 15.48 3.40
N LEU A 142 10.77 15.46 2.08
CA LEU A 142 12.10 15.25 1.49
C LEU A 142 13.02 16.45 1.74
N LYS A 143 12.50 17.69 1.72
CA LYS A 143 13.26 18.92 1.98
C LYS A 143 13.91 18.97 3.37
N LEU A 144 13.35 18.25 4.34
CA LEU A 144 13.90 18.16 5.71
C LEU A 144 15.34 17.65 5.76
N TYR A 145 15.74 16.93 4.73
CA TYR A 145 17.03 16.27 4.63
C TYR A 145 18.04 17.04 3.76
N LYS A 146 17.67 18.25 3.30
CA LYS A 146 18.45 19.05 2.35
C LYS A 146 18.92 18.22 1.15
N PRO A 147 17.98 17.61 0.43
CA PRO A 147 18.30 16.82 -0.74
C PRO A 147 18.90 17.74 -1.81
N ASP A 148 19.66 17.15 -2.73
CA ASP A 148 19.95 17.78 -4.01
C ASP A 148 18.63 18.06 -4.75
N GLU A 149 18.51 19.24 -5.39
CA GLU A 149 17.31 19.68 -6.12
C GLU A 149 16.84 18.64 -7.14
N ARG A 150 17.77 17.87 -7.73
CA ARG A 150 17.44 16.80 -8.69
C ARG A 150 16.43 15.77 -8.15
N TRP A 151 16.43 15.49 -6.84
CA TRP A 151 15.49 14.52 -6.24
C TRP A 151 14.14 15.14 -5.88
N LEU A 152 14.07 16.47 -5.75
CA LEU A 152 12.80 17.18 -5.58
C LEU A 152 12.01 17.19 -6.90
N GLU A 153 12.71 17.19 -8.03
CA GLU A 153 12.12 17.18 -9.38
C GLU A 153 11.94 15.78 -9.96
N ASP A 154 12.69 14.78 -9.49
CA ASP A 154 12.55 13.39 -9.96
C ASP A 154 11.32 12.69 -9.34
N ALA A 155 10.26 12.57 -10.14
CA ALA A 155 9.05 11.86 -9.76
C ALA A 155 9.31 10.40 -9.31
N LYS A 156 10.33 9.72 -9.85
CA LYS A 156 10.69 8.34 -9.47
C LYS A 156 11.21 8.28 -8.03
N ALA A 157 12.01 9.29 -7.64
CA ALA A 157 12.51 9.41 -6.28
C ALA A 157 11.35 9.60 -5.28
N LEU A 158 10.40 10.48 -5.60
CA LEU A 158 9.21 10.70 -4.76
C LEU A 158 8.30 9.47 -4.70
N ARG A 159 8.10 8.74 -5.81
CA ARG A 159 7.34 7.48 -5.82
C ARG A 159 8.02 6.41 -4.96
N LEU A 160 9.33 6.27 -5.05
CA LEU A 160 10.09 5.33 -4.23
C LEU A 160 10.03 5.70 -2.73
N LEU A 161 10.30 6.96 -2.39
CA LEU A 161 10.22 7.50 -1.04
C LEU A 161 8.83 7.29 -0.42
N SER A 162 7.80 7.72 -1.13
CA SER A 162 6.42 7.63 -0.65
C SER A 162 5.97 6.18 -0.47
N SER A 163 6.44 5.25 -1.31
CA SER A 163 6.15 3.81 -1.13
C SER A 163 6.75 3.23 0.15
N ALA A 164 7.92 3.72 0.59
CA ALA A 164 8.57 3.25 1.80
C ALA A 164 7.94 3.85 3.08
N TYR A 165 7.59 5.13 3.06
CA TYR A 165 7.21 5.87 4.27
C TYR A 165 5.71 6.12 4.43
N SER A 166 4.87 5.76 3.44
CA SER A 166 3.44 6.12 3.44
C SER A 166 2.73 5.67 4.72
N TYR A 167 2.99 4.47 5.22
CA TYR A 167 2.34 3.96 6.43
C TYR A 167 2.61 4.85 7.65
N VAL A 168 3.88 5.10 7.95
CA VAL A 168 4.30 5.83 9.15
C VAL A 168 3.96 7.31 9.05
N LEU A 169 4.14 7.94 7.89
CA LEU A 169 3.75 9.35 7.73
C LEU A 169 2.24 9.56 7.70
N THR A 170 1.46 8.59 7.20
CA THR A 170 0.00 8.63 7.34
C THR A 170 -0.37 8.59 8.82
N LEU A 171 0.20 7.65 9.60
CA LEU A 171 -0.07 7.59 11.04
C LEU A 171 0.33 8.88 11.75
N SER A 172 1.55 9.38 11.50
CA SER A 172 2.04 10.64 12.08
C SER A 172 1.11 11.81 11.78
N ARG A 173 0.69 11.95 10.51
CA ARG A 173 -0.17 13.07 10.07
C ARG A 173 -1.54 13.08 10.75
N PHE A 174 -2.09 11.91 11.01
CA PHE A 174 -3.44 11.75 11.56
C PHE A 174 -3.45 11.36 13.04
N LEU A 175 -2.30 11.44 13.72
CA LEU A 175 -2.19 11.17 15.15
C LEU A 175 -3.11 12.10 15.99
N PRO A 176 -3.23 13.42 15.70
CA PRO A 176 -4.13 14.29 16.44
C PRO A 176 -5.60 13.81 16.42
N GLU A 177 -6.05 13.24 15.31
CA GLU A 177 -7.40 12.68 15.21
C GLU A 177 -7.56 11.34 15.95
N LEU A 178 -6.46 10.65 16.30
CA LEU A 178 -6.48 9.41 17.09
C LEU A 178 -6.34 9.65 18.60
N MET A 179 -5.70 10.72 19.02
CA MET A 179 -5.52 11.02 20.44
C MET A 179 -6.80 11.60 21.05
N LEU A 180 -7.38 10.89 22.02
CA LEU A 180 -8.51 11.38 22.81
C LEU A 180 -8.09 12.28 23.98
N ALA A 181 -6.88 12.04 24.49
CA ALA A 181 -6.25 12.77 25.58
C ALA A 181 -4.73 12.62 25.44
N GLU A 182 -3.98 13.58 25.98
CA GLU A 182 -2.53 13.50 26.05
C GLU A 182 -2.11 12.37 27.01
N LYS A 183 -1.16 11.56 26.58
CA LYS A 183 -0.61 10.45 27.36
C LYS A 183 0.88 10.31 27.08
N ALA A 184 1.68 10.13 28.13
CA ALA A 184 3.13 9.93 27.98
C ALA A 184 3.48 8.72 27.10
N LYS A 185 2.68 7.64 27.18
CA LYS A 185 2.78 6.44 26.34
C LYS A 185 1.44 6.20 25.63
N PHE A 186 1.47 6.09 24.30
CA PHE A 186 0.30 5.92 23.44
C PHE A 186 0.34 4.55 22.77
N GLU A 187 -0.66 3.71 23.03
CA GLU A 187 -0.72 2.33 22.54
C GLU A 187 -1.59 2.21 21.28
N LEU A 188 -0.99 1.72 20.20
CA LEU A 188 -1.59 1.59 18.87
C LEU A 188 -1.65 0.13 18.43
N HIS A 189 -2.82 -0.31 18.00
CA HIS A 189 -2.97 -1.62 17.35
C HIS A 189 -3.13 -1.42 15.84
N VAL A 190 -2.12 -1.84 15.08
CA VAL A 190 -2.20 -1.94 13.61
C VAL A 190 -2.77 -3.30 13.26
N VAL A 191 -4.00 -3.33 12.77
CA VAL A 191 -4.80 -4.55 12.58
C VAL A 191 -4.84 -4.95 11.12
N GLY A 192 -4.60 -6.23 10.84
CA GLY A 192 -4.42 -6.75 9.49
C GLY A 192 -3.05 -6.43 8.91
N ALA A 193 -2.04 -6.27 9.77
CA ALA A 193 -0.68 -5.91 9.36
C ALA A 193 -0.08 -6.98 8.43
N ARG A 194 0.48 -6.53 7.30
CA ARG A 194 1.18 -7.34 6.29
C ARG A 194 2.49 -6.65 5.93
N ALA A 195 2.44 -5.74 4.96
CA ALA A 195 3.61 -4.97 4.53
C ALA A 195 4.21 -4.18 5.70
N GLU A 196 3.36 -3.66 6.58
CA GLU A 196 3.72 -2.87 7.76
C GLU A 196 4.57 -3.67 8.76
N ALA A 197 4.33 -4.97 8.87
CA ALA A 197 5.10 -5.88 9.71
C ALA A 197 6.44 -6.31 9.09
N MET A 198 6.61 -6.10 7.78
CA MET A 198 7.84 -6.38 7.03
C MET A 198 8.71 -5.13 6.84
N MET A 199 8.18 -3.94 7.18
CA MET A 199 8.94 -2.70 7.11
C MET A 199 10.15 -2.73 8.04
N PRO A 200 11.31 -2.20 7.60
CA PRO A 200 12.43 -1.97 8.49
C PRO A 200 12.04 -1.13 9.71
N ARG A 201 12.48 -1.54 10.91
CA ARG A 201 12.17 -0.86 12.18
C ARG A 201 12.49 0.64 12.14
N TYR A 202 13.60 1.03 11.54
CA TYR A 202 14.01 2.45 11.48
C TYR A 202 13.01 3.37 10.77
N LEU A 203 12.11 2.82 9.95
CA LEU A 203 11.04 3.61 9.34
C LEU A 203 9.99 4.03 10.38
N TRP A 204 9.75 3.21 11.40
CA TRP A 204 8.83 3.54 12.49
C TRP A 204 9.41 4.57 13.45
N ASP A 205 10.74 4.67 13.53
CA ASP A 205 11.44 5.65 14.36
C ASP A 205 11.18 7.11 13.91
N GLU A 206 10.63 7.31 12.71
CA GLU A 206 10.11 8.61 12.25
C GLU A 206 9.08 9.20 13.22
N LEU A 207 8.30 8.36 13.91
CA LEU A 207 7.30 8.85 14.85
C LEU A 207 7.93 9.66 15.98
N SER A 208 9.10 9.26 16.47
CA SER A 208 9.82 9.98 17.53
C SER A 208 10.37 11.32 17.04
N PHE A 209 10.70 11.41 15.76
CA PHE A 209 11.15 12.66 15.16
C PHE A 209 10.00 13.67 15.07
N PHE A 210 8.81 13.23 14.63
CA PHE A 210 7.65 14.12 14.48
C PHE A 210 6.90 14.41 15.78
N HIS A 211 7.02 13.54 16.77
CA HIS A 211 6.34 13.66 18.05
C HIS A 211 7.35 13.53 19.20
N PRO A 212 8.25 14.52 19.36
CA PRO A 212 9.29 14.46 20.39
C PRO A 212 8.67 14.35 21.79
N GLY A 213 9.19 13.44 22.60
CA GLY A 213 8.69 13.19 23.96
C GLY A 213 7.49 12.24 24.07
N GLN A 214 6.83 11.90 22.96
CA GLN A 214 5.76 10.90 22.94
C GLN A 214 6.35 9.49 22.80
N GLN A 215 5.99 8.58 23.71
CA GLN A 215 6.30 7.16 23.56
C GLN A 215 5.17 6.45 22.82
N PHE A 216 5.51 5.59 21.86
CA PHE A 216 4.59 4.78 21.08
C PHE A 216 4.79 3.29 21.39
N ALA A 217 3.70 2.59 21.71
CA ALA A 217 3.67 1.13 21.77
C ALA A 217 2.80 0.61 20.64
N ILE A 218 3.42 0.06 19.60
CA ILE A 218 2.74 -0.36 18.37
C ILE A 218 2.71 -1.88 18.29
N LYS A 219 1.51 -2.45 18.31
CA LYS A 219 1.28 -3.87 18.06
C LYS A 219 0.83 -4.06 16.62
N LEU A 220 1.65 -4.74 15.83
CA LEU A 220 1.37 -5.13 14.45
C LEU A 220 0.73 -6.52 14.48
N VAL A 221 -0.58 -6.59 14.23
CA VAL A 221 -1.39 -7.79 14.39
C VAL A 221 -1.94 -8.24 13.05
N GLY A 222 -1.69 -9.49 12.65
CA GLY A 222 -2.18 -10.03 11.39
C GLY A 222 -1.80 -11.49 11.14
N ASP A 223 -2.52 -12.14 10.24
CA ASP A 223 -2.31 -13.52 9.80
C ASP A 223 -0.99 -13.74 9.05
N HIS A 224 -0.54 -12.73 8.31
CA HIS A 224 0.73 -12.73 7.60
C HIS A 224 1.90 -12.12 8.38
N VAL A 225 1.67 -11.70 9.63
CA VAL A 225 2.76 -11.19 10.48
C VAL A 225 3.75 -12.33 10.77
N PRO A 226 5.06 -12.15 10.54
CA PRO A 226 6.04 -13.20 10.77
C PRO A 226 6.03 -13.70 12.22
N VAL A 227 5.96 -15.03 12.40
CA VAL A 227 6.16 -15.66 13.70
C VAL A 227 7.65 -15.67 14.00
N MET A 228 8.12 -14.68 14.75
CA MET A 228 9.50 -14.66 15.21
C MET A 228 9.65 -15.54 16.46
N SER A 229 10.51 -16.56 16.39
CA SER A 229 11.04 -17.19 17.60
C SER A 229 11.72 -16.11 18.43
N ALA A 230 11.50 -16.08 19.75
CA ALA A 230 12.13 -15.12 20.66
C ALA A 230 13.65 -15.11 20.47
N ARG A 231 14.15 -14.20 19.62
CA ARG A 231 15.57 -14.08 19.35
C ARG A 231 16.18 -13.44 20.59
N LYS A 232 17.17 -14.09 21.20
CA LYS A 232 17.94 -13.47 22.28
C LYS A 232 18.54 -12.16 21.73
N LYS A 233 18.06 -11.02 22.23
CA LYS A 233 18.63 -9.71 21.89
C LYS A 233 20.11 -9.72 22.25
N THR A 234 20.99 -9.49 21.28
CA THR A 234 22.42 -9.26 21.54
C THR A 234 22.62 -7.85 22.11
N SER A 235 23.70 -7.59 22.85
CA SER A 235 23.93 -6.26 23.46
C SER A 235 23.95 -5.14 22.41
N THR A 236 24.56 -5.40 21.24
CA THR A 236 24.61 -4.49 20.08
C THR A 236 23.26 -4.14 19.48
N THR A 237 22.23 -4.99 19.64
CA THR A 237 20.86 -4.67 19.20
C THR A 237 20.11 -3.80 20.20
N ARG A 238 20.52 -3.75 21.47
CA ARG A 238 19.86 -2.91 22.49
C ARG A 238 20.32 -1.45 22.47
N GLU A 239 21.60 -1.21 22.18
CA GLU A 239 22.17 0.15 22.16
C GLU A 239 21.64 1.04 21.03
N ASN A 240 21.11 0.44 19.95
CA ASN A 240 20.56 1.14 18.78
C ASN A 240 19.02 1.11 18.70
N GLU A 241 18.33 0.60 19.72
CA GLU A 241 16.87 0.60 19.75
C GLU A 241 16.36 1.96 20.22
N ASN A 242 15.52 2.60 19.41
CA ASN A 242 14.81 3.81 19.80
C ASN A 242 13.82 3.51 20.94
N GLU A 243 14.09 4.05 22.13
CA GLU A 243 13.28 3.84 23.33
C GLU A 243 11.86 4.44 23.23
N PHE A 244 11.64 5.38 22.30
CA PHE A 244 10.35 6.03 22.10
C PHE A 244 9.39 5.22 21.21
N VAL A 245 9.86 4.18 20.49
CA VAL A 245 9.01 3.34 19.64
C VAL A 245 9.20 1.86 19.96
N GLU A 246 8.25 1.31 20.71
CA GLU A 246 8.14 -0.12 20.96
C GLU A 246 7.30 -0.79 19.85
N LEU A 247 7.85 -1.81 19.19
CA LEU A 247 7.15 -2.58 18.15
C LEU A 247 7.01 -4.02 18.62
N GLN A 248 5.78 -4.54 18.57
CA GLN A 248 5.48 -5.94 18.84
C GLN A 248 4.76 -6.57 17.66
N LEU A 249 5.25 -7.72 17.22
CA LEU A 249 4.64 -8.53 16.15
C LEU A 249 3.75 -9.60 16.77
N ILE A 250 2.48 -9.67 16.34
CA ILE A 250 1.52 -10.68 16.81
C ILE A 250 0.87 -11.35 15.61
N ASN A 251 1.14 -12.65 15.45
CA ASN A 251 0.51 -13.45 14.41
C ASN A 251 -0.91 -13.87 14.83
N GLY A 252 -1.88 -13.64 13.94
CA GLY A 252 -3.25 -14.12 14.09
C GLY A 252 -4.32 -13.08 13.73
N LEU A 253 -5.56 -13.54 13.65
CA LEU A 253 -6.72 -12.67 13.47
C LEU A 253 -7.04 -11.96 14.79
N TYR A 254 -7.20 -10.64 14.75
CA TYR A 254 -7.36 -9.81 15.95
C TYR A 254 -8.46 -10.32 16.89
N HIS A 255 -9.63 -10.65 16.36
CA HIS A 255 -10.79 -11.14 17.13
C HIS A 255 -10.61 -12.56 17.70
N LYS A 256 -9.56 -13.30 17.33
CA LYS A 256 -9.26 -14.65 17.86
C LYS A 256 -8.12 -14.66 18.87
N ILE A 257 -7.38 -13.55 19.00
CA ILE A 257 -6.27 -13.45 19.94
C ILE A 257 -6.84 -13.12 21.32
N GLU A 258 -6.34 -13.80 22.35
CA GLU A 258 -6.72 -13.54 23.74
C GLU A 258 -6.50 -12.08 24.12
N THR A 259 -7.53 -11.42 24.69
CA THR A 259 -7.47 -10.01 25.09
C THR A 259 -6.30 -9.69 26.02
N ARG A 260 -5.89 -10.64 26.88
CA ARG A 260 -4.72 -10.47 27.77
C ARG A 260 -3.41 -10.27 27.02
N LYS A 261 -3.26 -10.91 25.84
CA LYS A 261 -2.08 -10.75 24.97
C LYS A 261 -2.13 -9.42 24.21
N LEU A 262 -3.33 -8.97 23.86
CA LEU A 262 -3.52 -7.71 23.13
C LEU A 262 -3.46 -6.48 24.03
N GLY A 263 -3.87 -6.55 25.30
CA GLY A 263 -4.01 -5.34 26.12
C GLY A 263 -5.15 -4.44 25.64
N THR A 264 -5.13 -3.17 26.03
CA THR A 264 -6.16 -2.19 25.65
C THR A 264 -5.50 -1.04 24.90
N PRO A 265 -5.75 -0.90 23.58
CA PRO A 265 -5.15 0.18 22.81
C PRO A 265 -5.82 1.52 23.11
N ASP A 266 -5.10 2.59 22.82
CA ASP A 266 -5.63 3.94 22.76
C ASP A 266 -6.31 4.23 21.41
N ALA A 267 -5.79 3.65 20.33
CA ALA A 267 -6.38 3.75 19.00
C ALA A 267 -6.00 2.57 18.09
N PHE A 268 -6.70 2.46 16.98
CA PHE A 268 -6.53 1.42 15.97
C PHE A 268 -6.10 2.01 14.63
N VAL A 269 -5.36 1.21 13.85
CA VAL A 269 -4.96 1.55 12.49
C VAL A 269 -5.20 0.36 11.58
N LEU A 270 -5.97 0.56 10.52
CA LEU A 270 -6.26 -0.44 9.50
C LEU A 270 -5.82 0.11 8.14
N TYR A 271 -4.70 -0.38 7.63
CA TYR A 271 -4.19 0.04 6.34
C TYR A 271 -4.80 -0.80 5.22
N ASN A 272 -5.54 -0.14 4.31
CA ASN A 272 -6.19 -0.76 3.14
C ASN A 272 -6.89 -2.10 3.45
N PRO A 273 -7.76 -2.16 4.48
CA PRO A 273 -8.31 -3.43 4.96
C PRO A 273 -9.28 -4.08 3.97
N GLY A 274 -9.94 -3.28 3.13
CA GLY A 274 -10.98 -3.77 2.21
C GLY A 274 -12.23 -4.24 2.95
N ILE A 275 -12.71 -3.46 3.92
CA ILE A 275 -13.89 -3.79 4.74
C ILE A 275 -15.14 -3.96 3.88
N GLY A 276 -15.29 -3.13 2.85
CA GLY A 276 -16.38 -3.20 1.88
C GLY A 276 -16.08 -4.06 0.66
N HIS A 277 -14.92 -4.70 0.59
CA HIS A 277 -14.53 -5.50 -0.58
C HIS A 277 -15.33 -6.82 -0.61
N PRO A 278 -15.97 -7.20 -1.74
CA PRO A 278 -16.87 -8.36 -1.82
C PRO A 278 -16.26 -9.68 -1.31
N HIS A 279 -14.97 -9.90 -1.58
CA HIS A 279 -14.27 -11.12 -1.19
C HIS A 279 -13.68 -11.09 0.22
N LEU A 280 -13.65 -9.93 0.88
CA LEU A 280 -12.99 -9.76 2.19
C LEU A 280 -13.96 -9.37 3.31
N ARG A 281 -15.09 -8.74 2.98
CA ARG A 281 -16.08 -8.21 3.93
C ARG A 281 -16.47 -9.20 5.02
N GLU A 282 -16.87 -10.42 4.64
CA GLU A 282 -17.30 -11.46 5.58
C GLU A 282 -16.19 -11.86 6.55
N SER A 283 -14.96 -11.99 6.05
CA SER A 283 -13.80 -12.35 6.88
C SER A 283 -13.37 -11.23 7.84
N TRP A 284 -13.63 -9.97 7.47
CA TRP A 284 -13.29 -8.80 8.28
C TRP A 284 -14.33 -8.47 9.34
N GLU A 285 -15.60 -8.82 9.12
CA GLU A 285 -16.70 -8.42 9.98
C GLU A 285 -16.46 -8.68 11.48
N PRO A 286 -16.01 -9.87 11.93
CA PRO A 286 -15.74 -10.12 13.35
C PRO A 286 -14.63 -9.22 13.92
N THR A 287 -13.61 -8.91 13.12
CA THR A 287 -12.53 -7.98 13.52
C THR A 287 -13.07 -6.56 13.67
N ILE A 288 -13.86 -6.08 12.70
CA ILE A 288 -14.41 -4.73 12.74
C ILE A 288 -15.39 -4.56 13.89
N GLN A 289 -16.21 -5.57 14.19
CA GLN A 289 -17.06 -5.58 15.38
C GLN A 289 -16.24 -5.44 16.66
N ALA A 290 -15.18 -6.22 16.83
CA ALA A 290 -14.31 -6.14 18.00
C ALA A 290 -13.60 -4.78 18.13
N VAL A 291 -13.14 -4.20 17.01
CA VAL A 291 -12.50 -2.88 16.98
C VAL A 291 -13.50 -1.78 17.34
N LEU A 292 -14.68 -1.75 16.72
CA LEU A 292 -15.69 -0.71 16.98
C LEU A 292 -16.26 -0.78 18.41
N ALA A 293 -16.44 -1.99 18.95
CA ALA A 293 -16.93 -2.20 20.32
C ALA A 293 -16.00 -1.59 21.40
N SER A 294 -14.74 -1.31 21.06
CA SER A 294 -13.82 -0.61 21.97
C SER A 294 -14.11 0.89 22.13
N CYS A 295 -14.92 1.47 21.23
CA CYS A 295 -15.19 2.90 21.10
C CYS A 295 -13.91 3.77 20.95
N LYS A 296 -12.77 3.17 20.60
CA LYS A 296 -11.52 3.90 20.33
C LYS A 296 -11.51 4.45 18.91
N PRO A 297 -10.79 5.55 18.64
CA PRO A 297 -10.56 6.03 17.28
C PRO A 297 -9.87 4.99 16.39
N VAL A 298 -10.27 4.95 15.14
CA VAL A 298 -9.78 4.00 14.13
C VAL A 298 -9.36 4.78 12.88
N LEU A 299 -8.07 4.78 12.56
CA LEU A 299 -7.57 5.24 11.28
C LEU A 299 -7.79 4.14 10.24
N ILE A 300 -8.40 4.49 9.12
CA ILE A 300 -8.65 3.56 8.01
C ILE A 300 -8.15 4.20 6.72
N THR A 301 -7.36 3.46 5.95
CA THR A 301 -6.94 3.87 4.60
C THR A 301 -7.55 2.97 3.53
N SER A 302 -7.59 3.45 2.28
CA SER A 302 -8.10 2.67 1.13
C SER A 302 -7.28 2.97 -0.13
N PHE A 303 -7.30 2.05 -1.09
CA PHE A 303 -6.53 2.17 -2.33
C PHE A 303 -7.12 3.16 -3.35
N SER A 304 -8.45 3.36 -3.34
CA SER A 304 -9.16 4.24 -4.25
C SER A 304 -10.35 4.95 -3.58
N LEU A 305 -11.01 5.85 -4.32
CA LEU A 305 -12.24 6.49 -3.85
C LEU A 305 -13.38 5.48 -3.72
N GLU A 306 -13.49 4.60 -4.71
CA GLU A 306 -14.49 3.54 -4.80
C GLU A 306 -14.34 2.57 -3.61
N ASP A 307 -13.11 2.19 -3.27
CA ASP A 307 -12.83 1.38 -2.08
C ASP A 307 -13.26 2.08 -0.79
N GLN A 308 -12.90 3.35 -0.63
CA GLN A 308 -13.28 4.12 0.54
C GLN A 308 -14.81 4.24 0.67
N GLN A 309 -15.53 4.46 -0.43
CA GLN A 309 -16.99 4.52 -0.43
C GLN A 309 -17.60 3.18 -0.01
N ARG A 310 -17.08 2.06 -0.54
CA ARG A 310 -17.52 0.71 -0.13
C ARG A 310 -17.25 0.46 1.36
N ASP A 311 -16.08 0.85 1.86
CA ASP A 311 -15.71 0.72 3.28
C ASP A 311 -16.67 1.53 4.18
N ILE A 312 -17.00 2.77 3.80
CA ILE A 312 -17.95 3.62 4.54
C ILE A 312 -19.33 2.97 4.61
N VAL A 313 -19.86 2.50 3.47
CA VAL A 313 -21.17 1.83 3.42
C VAL A 313 -21.16 0.57 4.28
N ALA A 314 -20.10 -0.24 4.22
CA ALA A 314 -19.98 -1.45 5.02
C ALA A 314 -19.91 -1.16 6.53
N LEU A 315 -19.20 -0.10 6.94
CA LEU A 315 -19.15 0.34 8.34
C LEU A 315 -20.50 0.86 8.84
N GLN A 316 -21.18 1.69 8.04
CA GLN A 316 -22.51 2.21 8.37
C GLN A 316 -23.53 1.07 8.49
N ASP A 317 -23.55 0.17 7.50
CA ASP A 317 -24.36 -1.04 7.53
C ASP A 317 -24.15 -1.84 8.81
N LEU A 318 -22.89 -2.06 9.19
CA LEU A 318 -22.53 -2.83 10.38
C LEU A 318 -23.04 -2.15 11.65
N VAL A 319 -22.88 -0.83 11.78
CA VAL A 319 -23.38 -0.06 12.93
C VAL A 319 -24.89 -0.08 13.01
N THR A 320 -25.60 0.13 11.90
CA THR A 320 -27.07 0.15 11.87
C THR A 320 -27.70 -1.23 12.08
N LYS A 321 -27.11 -2.30 11.53
CA LYS A 321 -27.68 -3.65 11.59
C LYS A 321 -27.27 -4.44 12.84
N SER A 322 -26.16 -4.08 13.48
CA SER A 322 -25.67 -4.79 14.65
C SER A 322 -26.50 -4.44 15.90
N PRO A 323 -27.10 -5.43 16.59
CA PRO A 323 -27.80 -5.18 17.85
C PRO A 323 -26.87 -4.64 18.95
N ILE A 324 -25.56 -4.87 18.82
CA ILE A 324 -24.53 -4.39 19.76
C ILE A 324 -24.37 -2.88 19.68
N PHE A 325 -24.62 -2.28 18.51
CA PHE A 325 -24.35 -0.87 18.23
C PHE A 325 -25.62 -0.01 18.13
N ASN A 326 -26.79 -0.55 18.48
CA ASN A 326 -28.10 0.12 18.33
C ASN A 326 -28.25 1.48 19.06
N ARG A 327 -27.37 1.78 20.01
CA ARG A 327 -27.30 3.07 20.74
C ARG A 327 -26.09 3.91 20.38
N HIS A 328 -25.41 3.56 19.30
CA HIS A 328 -24.20 4.21 18.85
C HIS A 328 -24.32 4.65 17.39
N GLU A 329 -23.54 5.65 17.04
CA GLU A 329 -23.35 6.13 15.68
C GLU A 329 -21.87 6.14 15.31
N LEU A 330 -21.61 6.08 14.00
CA LEU A 330 -20.26 6.19 13.47
C LEU A 330 -19.91 7.67 13.32
N ARG A 331 -19.08 8.19 14.22
CA ARG A 331 -18.59 9.56 14.18
C ARG A 331 -17.29 9.65 13.38
N PHE A 332 -17.24 10.57 12.42
CA PHE A 332 -16.01 10.88 11.68
C PHE A 332 -15.21 11.95 12.42
N ARG A 333 -14.08 11.56 13.01
CA ARG A 333 -13.08 12.50 13.55
C ARG A 333 -12.25 13.14 12.45
N CYS A 334 -11.98 12.38 11.39
CA CYS A 334 -11.47 12.88 10.13
C CYS A 334 -12.37 12.38 9.01
N ARG A 335 -13.02 13.31 8.28
CA ARG A 335 -13.85 12.94 7.14
C ARG A 335 -13.01 12.28 6.05
N ALA A 336 -13.65 11.35 5.33
CA ALA A 336 -13.10 10.69 4.16
C ALA A 336 -12.51 11.70 3.15
N LYS A 337 -11.21 11.58 2.87
CA LYS A 337 -10.50 12.46 1.95
C LYS A 337 -9.31 11.75 1.31
N GLN A 338 -8.66 12.42 0.35
CA GLN A 338 -7.37 11.96 -0.15
C GLN A 338 -6.29 12.15 0.92
N ASN A 339 -5.43 11.15 1.06
CA ASN A 339 -4.31 11.19 1.96
C ASN A 339 -3.13 11.95 1.33
N SER A 340 -2.60 12.94 2.05
CA SER A 340 -1.42 13.70 1.63
C SER A 340 -0.15 12.84 1.61
N PHE A 341 -0.09 11.82 2.47
CA PHE A 341 1.02 10.86 2.56
C PHE A 341 0.65 9.48 2.00
N ARG A 342 -0.19 9.44 0.96
CA ARG A 342 -0.37 8.22 0.17
C ARG A 342 0.92 7.83 -0.55
N SER A 343 1.09 6.56 -0.88
CA SER A 343 2.12 6.20 -1.85
C SER A 343 1.80 6.82 -3.21
N LEU A 344 2.79 7.46 -3.83
CA LEU A 344 2.67 7.96 -5.20
C LEU A 344 2.94 6.87 -6.24
N LYS A 345 3.49 5.72 -5.81
CA LYS A 345 3.75 4.56 -6.65
C LYS A 345 2.45 3.83 -6.99
N TYR A 346 2.23 3.61 -8.28
CA TYR A 346 1.09 2.84 -8.77
C TYR A 346 1.33 1.34 -8.68
N GLN A 347 0.25 0.61 -8.47
CA GLN A 347 0.23 -0.85 -8.43
C GLN A 347 -0.94 -1.34 -9.28
N VAL A 348 -0.78 -2.55 -9.82
CA VAL A 348 -1.84 -3.23 -10.54
C VAL A 348 -2.92 -3.66 -9.55
N ASP A 349 -4.19 -3.35 -9.86
CA ASP A 349 -5.33 -4.03 -9.27
C ASP A 349 -5.78 -5.17 -10.21
N PRO A 350 -5.60 -6.45 -9.82
CA PRO A 350 -6.06 -7.56 -10.64
C PRO A 350 -7.58 -7.57 -10.87
N ALA A 351 -8.37 -6.97 -9.98
CA ALA A 351 -9.82 -6.88 -10.11
C ALA A 351 -10.26 -5.76 -11.07
N ASN A 352 -9.42 -4.74 -11.25
CA ASN A 352 -9.66 -3.64 -12.18
C ASN A 352 -8.36 -3.13 -12.81
N VAL A 353 -7.93 -3.84 -13.85
CA VAL A 353 -6.69 -3.54 -14.57
C VAL A 353 -6.72 -2.18 -15.27
N GLY A 354 -7.91 -1.61 -15.51
CA GLY A 354 -8.11 -0.28 -16.09
C GLY A 354 -7.75 0.87 -15.15
N THR A 355 -7.74 0.61 -13.84
CA THR A 355 -7.55 1.65 -12.83
C THR A 355 -6.47 1.21 -11.83
N PRO A 356 -5.18 1.44 -12.14
CA PRO A 356 -4.10 1.24 -11.19
C PRO A 356 -4.35 1.95 -9.85
N ILE A 357 -3.95 1.29 -8.78
CA ILE A 357 -4.21 1.70 -7.41
C ILE A 357 -2.96 2.25 -6.73
N GLN A 358 -3.16 2.96 -5.61
CA GLN A 358 -2.08 3.52 -4.79
C GLN A 358 -2.31 3.15 -3.33
N THR A 359 -1.29 2.62 -2.66
CA THR A 359 -1.36 2.31 -1.23
C THR A 359 -1.67 3.56 -0.41
N ASN A 360 -2.61 3.44 0.52
CA ASN A 360 -3.04 4.53 1.41
C ASN A 360 -3.54 5.78 0.65
N ASN A 361 -4.10 5.65 -0.55
CA ASN A 361 -4.57 6.78 -1.35
C ASN A 361 -5.63 7.64 -0.64
N ARG A 362 -6.56 6.97 0.03
CA ARG A 362 -7.63 7.59 0.80
C ARG A 362 -7.45 7.33 2.28
N VAL A 363 -8.00 8.21 3.11
CA VAL A 363 -7.95 8.11 4.57
C VAL A 363 -9.23 8.64 5.19
N MET A 364 -9.60 8.05 6.33
CA MET A 364 -10.62 8.54 7.25
C MET A 364 -10.24 8.14 8.68
N VAL A 365 -10.76 8.87 9.67
CA VAL A 365 -10.68 8.47 11.07
C VAL A 365 -12.08 8.42 11.63
N VAL A 366 -12.49 7.24 12.07
CA VAL A 366 -13.83 6.98 12.60
C VAL A 366 -13.76 6.59 14.06
N GLN A 367 -14.85 6.81 14.79
CA GLN A 367 -15.01 6.40 16.17
C GLN A 367 -16.48 6.05 16.40
N LEU A 368 -16.73 4.93 17.06
CA LEU A 368 -18.08 4.62 17.52
C LEU A 368 -18.39 5.50 18.75
N ALA A 369 -19.48 6.25 18.70
CA ALA A 369 -19.90 7.16 19.78
C ALA A 369 -21.36 6.91 20.17
N PRO A 370 -21.77 7.11 21.43
CA PRO A 370 -23.17 7.02 21.81
C PRO A 370 -24.01 8.03 21.03
N ILE A 371 -25.23 7.66 20.63
CA ILE A 371 -26.21 8.59 20.09
C ILE A 371 -26.59 9.55 21.22
N THR A 372 -26.17 10.81 21.13
CA THR A 372 -26.66 11.85 22.05
C THR A 372 -28.12 12.09 21.74
N GLY A 373 -29.01 11.73 22.67
CA GLY A 373 -30.40 12.18 22.62
C GLY A 373 -30.45 13.70 22.61
N ASP A 374 -31.41 14.27 21.88
CA ASP A 374 -31.72 15.70 21.91
C ASP A 374 -31.57 16.25 23.33
N ASN A 375 -30.89 17.40 23.44
CA ASN A 375 -31.06 18.26 24.60
C ASN A 375 -32.54 18.63 24.65
N SER A 376 -33.34 17.84 25.37
CA SER A 376 -34.58 18.29 25.93
C SER A 376 -34.22 19.50 26.78
N SER A 377 -34.49 20.67 26.22
CA SER A 377 -34.60 21.95 26.89
C SER A 377 -35.07 21.78 28.33
N THR A 378 -34.13 21.84 29.26
CA THR A 378 -34.42 22.04 30.68
C THR A 378 -34.43 23.53 30.94
N SER A 379 -35.62 23.98 31.34
CA SER A 379 -36.06 25.25 31.97
C SER A 379 -35.94 26.53 31.17
#